data_AF-A0A534WE37-F1
#
_entry.id   AF-A0A534WE37-F1
#
_cell.length_a   1.000
_cell.length_b   1.000
_cell.length_c   1.000
_cell.angle_alpha   90.00
_cell.angle_beta   90.00
_cell.angle_gamma   90.00
#
_symmetry.space_group_name_H-M   'P 1'
#
loop_
_entity.id
_entity.type
_entity.pdbx_description
1 polymer ?
#
loop_
_entity_poly.entity_id
_entity_poly.type
_entity_poly.pdbx_seq_one_letter_code
_entity_poly.pdbx_strand_id
1 'polypeptide(L)'
;MLEYFQYRNEDADVGKYNGGQKMLFWAAALGTLGLLLSGIVMWLPQPIFGQRLREASYILHDAAFSLFFAMIIGHIYLGTAAEPGTFRSMILGTVTKSWARLHHPRWYREVMNQHPKTGS
;
A
#
# COMPACT_ATOMS: atom_id res chain seq x y z
N MET A 1 -23.92 -22.21 13.16
CA MET A 1 -22.83 -21.63 14.00
C MET A 1 -21.42 -22.06 13.55
N LEU A 2 -21.23 -23.28 13.01
CA LEU A 2 -19.94 -23.71 12.42
C LEU A 2 -19.69 -23.15 11.00
N GLU A 3 -20.74 -22.90 10.22
CA GLU A 3 -20.63 -22.18 8.93
C GLU A 3 -20.12 -20.73 9.07
N TYR A 4 -20.37 -20.07 10.21
CA TYR A 4 -19.89 -18.72 10.47
C TYR A 4 -18.36 -18.67 10.60
N PHE A 5 -17.72 -19.73 11.10
CA PHE A 5 -16.27 -19.88 11.09
C PHE A 5 -15.72 -20.21 9.69
N GLN A 6 -16.55 -20.80 8.82
CA GLN A 6 -16.15 -21.15 7.46
C GLN A 6 -16.15 -19.94 6.52
N TYR A 7 -17.04 -18.96 6.73
CA TYR A 7 -17.10 -17.70 5.99
C TYR A 7 -15.84 -16.82 6.19
N ARG A 8 -15.12 -16.98 7.31
CA ARG A 8 -13.80 -16.35 7.54
C ARG A 8 -12.71 -16.82 6.55
N ASN A 9 -12.95 -17.85 5.74
CA ASN A 9 -11.97 -18.37 4.78
C ASN A 9 -11.99 -17.71 3.40
N GLU A 10 -12.92 -16.81 3.09
CA GLU A 10 -12.78 -15.97 1.89
C GLU A 10 -11.68 -14.91 2.08
N ASP A 11 -11.46 -14.45 3.32
CA ASP A 11 -10.25 -13.71 3.72
C ASP A 11 -8.97 -14.59 3.70
N ALA A 12 -9.10 -15.91 3.54
CA ALA A 12 -7.96 -16.85 3.51
C ALA A 12 -7.24 -16.94 2.16
N ASP A 13 -7.61 -16.10 1.19
CA ASP A 13 -6.94 -16.00 -0.11
C ASP A 13 -6.14 -14.71 -0.31
N VAL A 14 -5.70 -14.08 0.78
CA VAL A 14 -4.75 -12.97 0.71
C VAL A 14 -3.40 -13.48 0.19
N GLY A 15 -3.06 -13.02 -1.02
CA GLY A 15 -1.76 -13.22 -1.66
C GLY A 15 -0.65 -12.40 -1.02
N LYS A 16 0.46 -12.20 -1.74
CA LYS A 16 1.66 -11.52 -1.20
C LYS A 16 1.38 -10.10 -0.66
N TYR A 17 0.43 -9.40 -1.25
CA TYR A 17 -0.04 -8.10 -0.76
C TYR A 17 -1.55 -8.12 -0.60
N ASN A 18 -2.04 -7.62 0.54
CA ASN A 18 -3.47 -7.49 0.80
C ASN A 18 -4.10 -6.32 0.02
N GLY A 19 -5.43 -6.23 0.02
CA GLY A 19 -6.16 -5.18 -0.71
C GLY A 19 -5.80 -3.76 -0.24
N GLY A 20 -5.66 -3.57 1.08
CA GLY A 20 -5.27 -2.29 1.67
C GLY A 20 -3.86 -1.85 1.27
N GLN A 21 -2.90 -2.76 1.29
CA GLN A 21 -1.52 -2.51 0.83
C GLN A 21 -1.47 -2.11 -0.65
N LYS A 22 -2.27 -2.75 -1.50
CA LYS A 22 -2.39 -2.38 -2.92
C LYS A 22 -3.04 -1.01 -3.11
N MET A 23 -4.07 -0.70 -2.32
CA MET A 23 -4.72 0.61 -2.36
C MET A 23 -3.76 1.71 -1.90
N LEU A 24 -3.02 1.49 -0.80
CA LEU A 24 -1.98 2.40 -0.33
C LEU A 24 -0.89 2.60 -1.38
N PHE A 25 -0.45 1.53 -2.04
CA PHE A 25 0.52 1.62 -3.14
C PHE A 25 0.01 2.53 -4.27
N TRP A 26 -1.20 2.31 -4.76
CA TRP A 26 -1.76 3.13 -5.85
C TRP A 26 -2.03 4.57 -5.43
N ALA A 27 -2.52 4.77 -4.21
CA ALA A 27 -2.72 6.10 -3.65
C ALA A 27 -1.39 6.86 -3.53
N ALA A 28 -0.33 6.21 -3.03
CA ALA A 28 1.00 6.80 -2.92
C ALA A 28 1.59 7.10 -4.30
N ALA A 29 1.46 6.17 -5.26
CA ALA A 29 1.97 6.33 -6.63
C ALA A 29 1.30 7.52 -7.33
N LEU A 30 -0.03 7.59 -7.31
CA LEU A 30 -0.79 8.68 -7.92
C LEU A 30 -0.58 10.01 -7.19
N GLY A 31 -0.52 10.00 -5.85
CA GLY A 31 -0.24 11.19 -5.05
C GLY A 31 1.15 11.77 -5.31
N THR A 32 2.17 10.91 -5.39
CA THR A 32 3.54 11.32 -5.73
C THR A 32 3.60 11.87 -7.15
N LEU A 33 2.89 11.26 -8.11
CA LEU A 33 2.80 11.78 -9.47
C LEU A 33 2.15 13.18 -9.50
N GLY A 34 1.06 13.38 -8.76
CA GLY A 34 0.40 14.68 -8.63
C GLY A 34 1.33 15.75 -8.03
N LEU A 35 2.06 15.41 -6.97
CA LEU A 35 3.08 16.26 -6.35
C LEU A 35 4.20 16.61 -7.32
N LEU A 36 4.70 15.63 -8.09
CA LEU A 36 5.77 15.84 -9.05
C LEU A 36 5.32 16.78 -10.19
N LEU A 37 4.15 16.53 -10.78
CA LEU A 37 3.64 17.35 -11.90
C LEU A 37 3.37 18.79 -11.47
N SER A 38 2.68 18.99 -10.34
CA SER A 38 2.42 20.32 -9.79
C SER A 38 3.72 21.02 -9.35
N GLY A 39 4.65 20.27 -8.75
CA GLY A 39 5.96 20.77 -8.35
C GLY A 39 6.82 21.23 -9.53
N ILE A 40 6.80 20.50 -10.66
CA ILE A 40 7.49 20.91 -11.90
C ILE A 40 6.91 22.24 -12.41
N VAL A 41 5.58 22.40 -12.42
CA VAL A 41 4.94 23.64 -12.86
C VAL A 41 5.32 24.84 -11.98
N MET A 42 5.45 24.62 -10.67
CA MET A 42 5.86 25.63 -9.69
C MET A 42 7.35 25.96 -9.78
N TRP A 43 8.21 24.96 -9.99
CA TRP A 43 9.68 25.13 -10.01
C TRP A 43 10.14 25.95 -11.23
N LEU A 44 9.66 25.60 -12.43
CA LEU A 44 10.22 26.17 -13.66
C LEU A 44 10.07 27.71 -13.70
N PRO A 45 11.00 28.46 -14.34
CA PRO A 45 10.90 29.91 -14.43
C PRO A 45 9.70 30.36 -15.28
N GLN A 46 9.17 31.56 -14.99
CA GLN A 46 8.19 32.22 -15.86
C GLN A 46 8.84 32.61 -17.20
N PRO A 47 8.11 32.59 -18.34
CA PRO A 47 6.68 32.34 -18.49
C PRO A 47 6.33 30.94 -19.03
N ILE A 48 7.14 29.90 -18.75
CA ILE A 48 6.98 28.56 -19.34
C ILE A 48 5.55 28.01 -19.17
N PHE A 49 4.96 28.23 -18.00
CA PHE A 49 3.56 27.91 -17.72
C PHE A 49 2.78 29.19 -17.45
N GLY A 50 1.54 29.27 -17.97
CA GLY A 50 0.68 30.41 -17.73
C GLY A 50 0.34 30.61 -16.25
N GLN A 51 0.16 31.87 -15.85
CA GLN A 51 -0.10 32.27 -14.46
C GLN A 51 -1.24 31.46 -13.80
N ARG A 52 -2.37 31.29 -14.50
CA ARG A 52 -3.53 30.52 -14.00
C ARG A 52 -3.19 29.06 -13.69
N LEU A 53 -2.36 28.43 -14.52
CA LEU A 53 -1.95 27.04 -14.31
C LEU A 53 -1.01 26.94 -13.10
N ARG A 54 -0.12 27.92 -12.90
CA ARG A 54 0.75 27.97 -11.72
C ARG A 54 -0.03 28.15 -10.43
N GLU A 55 -1.00 29.07 -10.42
CA GLU A 55 -1.90 29.29 -9.27
C GLU A 55 -2.70 28.03 -8.91
N ALA A 56 -3.27 27.36 -9.93
CA ALA A 56 -3.92 26.06 -9.72
C ALA A 56 -2.93 25.00 -9.20
N SER A 57 -1.68 25.03 -9.65
CA SER A 57 -0.66 24.06 -9.22
C SER A 57 -0.32 24.20 -7.75
N TYR A 58 -0.27 25.42 -7.19
CA TYR A 58 -0.06 25.60 -5.74
C TYR A 58 -1.17 24.91 -4.93
N ILE A 59 -2.44 25.18 -5.26
CA ILE A 59 -3.59 24.60 -4.56
C ILE A 59 -3.58 23.07 -4.67
N LEU A 60 -3.33 22.55 -5.88
CA LEU A 60 -3.26 21.11 -6.11
C LEU A 60 -2.09 20.46 -5.37
N HIS A 61 -0.92 21.11 -5.34
CA HIS A 61 0.27 20.61 -4.64
C HIS A 61 0.03 20.54 -3.14
N ASP A 62 -0.51 21.61 -2.53
CA ASP A 62 -0.76 21.68 -1.09
C ASP A 62 -1.82 20.65 -0.65
N ALA A 63 -2.87 20.47 -1.45
CA ALA A 63 -3.90 19.46 -1.20
C ALA A 63 -3.33 18.03 -1.32
N ALA A 64 -2.57 17.75 -2.39
CA ALA A 64 -1.92 16.47 -2.60
C ALA A 64 -0.92 16.16 -1.48
N PHE A 65 -0.14 17.16 -1.04
CA PHE A 65 0.83 17.02 0.03
C PHE A 65 0.14 16.69 1.35
N SER A 66 -0.94 17.39 1.68
CA SER A 66 -1.72 17.16 2.90
C SER A 66 -2.28 15.73 2.96
N LEU A 67 -2.84 15.24 1.85
CA LEU A 67 -3.36 13.87 1.73
C LEU A 67 -2.24 12.83 1.80
N PHE A 68 -1.13 13.07 1.11
CA PHE A 68 0.03 12.18 1.12
C PHE A 68 0.65 12.09 2.52
N PHE A 69 0.75 13.22 3.23
CA PHE A 69 1.23 13.27 4.60
C PHE A 69 0.36 12.44 5.55
N ALA A 70 -0.97 12.58 5.48
CA ALA A 70 -1.89 11.76 6.26
C ALA A 70 -1.75 10.26 5.94
N MET A 71 -1.57 9.91 4.67
CA MET A 71 -1.32 8.53 4.22
C MET A 71 -0.02 7.97 4.81
N ILE A 72 1.06 8.75 4.84
CA ILE A 72 2.34 8.33 5.43
C ILE A 72 2.21 8.01 6.92
N ILE A 73 1.45 8.81 7.67
CA ILE A 73 1.15 8.51 9.07
C ILE A 73 0.45 7.16 9.19
N GLY A 74 -0.58 6.92 8.37
CA GLY A 74 -1.28 5.62 8.33
C GLY A 74 -0.37 4.46 7.94
N HIS A 75 0.52 4.66 6.97
CA HIS A 75 1.50 3.66 6.53
C HIS A 75 2.47 3.29 7.66
N ILE A 76 3.01 4.28 8.38
CA ILE A 76 3.91 4.06 9.52
C ILE A 76 3.17 3.30 10.63
N TYR A 77 1.94 3.71 10.96
CA TYR A 77 1.12 3.04 11.97
C TYR A 77 0.88 1.56 11.64
N LEU A 78 0.48 1.27 10.39
CA LEU A 78 0.25 -0.10 9.94
C LEU A 78 1.53 -0.93 9.93
N GLY A 79 2.64 -0.35 9.46
CA GLY A 79 3.93 -1.04 9.36
C GLY A 79 4.61 -1.31 10.70
N THR A 80 4.25 -0.57 11.77
CA THR A 80 4.93 -0.67 13.08
C THR A 80 4.03 -1.23 14.18
N ALA A 81 2.88 -0.61 14.43
CA ALA A 81 2.04 -0.90 15.59
C ALA A 81 0.91 -1.88 15.28
N ALA A 82 0.26 -1.74 14.12
CA ALA A 82 -0.91 -2.57 13.80
C ALA A 82 -0.53 -4.01 13.41
N GLU A 83 0.61 -4.20 12.75
CA GLU A 83 1.09 -5.52 12.30
C GLU A 83 2.51 -5.82 12.85
N PRO A 84 2.61 -6.40 14.05
CA PRO A 84 3.90 -6.73 14.65
C PRO A 84 4.73 -7.66 13.76
N GLY A 85 5.97 -7.25 13.47
CA GLY A 85 6.90 -7.97 12.59
C GLY A 85 6.96 -7.45 11.17
N THR A 86 6.01 -6.62 10.72
CA THR A 86 6.02 -6.00 9.39
C THR A 86 7.20 -5.03 9.23
N PHE A 87 7.49 -4.19 10.23
CA PHE A 87 8.66 -3.31 10.18
C PHE A 87 9.99 -4.08 10.02
N ARG A 88 10.15 -5.16 10.79
CA ARG A 88 11.34 -6.02 10.71
C ARG A 88 11.46 -6.69 9.34
N SER A 89 10.33 -7.05 8.72
CA SER A 89 10.34 -7.66 7.39
C SER A 89 10.78 -6.68 6.30
N MET A 90 10.44 -5.39 6.42
CA MET A 90 10.89 -4.35 5.49
C MET A 90 12.41 -4.13 5.56
N ILE A 91 13.01 -4.18 6.76
CA ILE A 91 14.45 -3.94 6.95
C ILE A 91 15.28 -5.18 6.64
N LEU A 92 14.85 -6.35 7.13
CA LEU A 92 15.63 -7.58 7.02
C LEU A 92 15.27 -8.43 5.81
N GLY A 93 14.15 -8.15 5.13
CA GLY A 93 13.68 -8.92 3.98
C GLY A 93 13.11 -10.31 4.32
N THR A 94 12.95 -10.64 5.60
CA THR A 94 12.51 -11.97 6.05
C THR A 94 11.30 -11.90 7.00
N VAL A 95 10.43 -12.91 6.93
CA VAL A 95 9.24 -13.06 7.79
C VAL A 95 9.21 -14.44 8.44
N THR A 96 8.55 -14.55 9.59
CA THR A 96 8.32 -15.86 10.22
C THR A 96 7.21 -16.63 9.50
N LYS A 97 7.27 -17.97 9.53
CA LYS A 97 6.23 -18.83 8.94
C LYS A 97 4.85 -18.55 9.54
N SER A 98 4.79 -18.31 10.85
CA SER A 98 3.55 -17.99 11.56
C SER A 98 2.96 -16.67 11.10
N TRP A 99 3.80 -15.64 10.92
CA TRP A 99 3.35 -14.34 10.41
C TRP A 99 2.79 -14.47 8.99
N ALA A 100 3.51 -15.18 8.10
CA ALA A 100 3.08 -15.38 6.71
C ALA A 100 1.75 -16.15 6.63
N ARG A 101 1.56 -17.17 7.47
CA ARG A 101 0.30 -17.93 7.53
C ARG A 101 -0.88 -17.08 8.01
N LEU A 102 -0.63 -16.15 8.95
CA LEU A 102 -1.68 -15.32 9.53
C LEU A 102 -2.08 -14.15 8.63
N HIS A 103 -1.11 -13.46 8.02
CA HIS A 103 -1.35 -12.23 7.25
C HIS A 103 -1.46 -12.45 5.74
N HIS A 104 -0.83 -13.51 5.22
CA HIS A 104 -0.75 -13.80 3.79
C HIS A 104 -0.92 -15.31 3.50
N PRO A 105 -2.05 -15.91 3.92
CA PRO A 105 -2.28 -17.35 3.86
C PRO A 105 -2.11 -17.97 2.46
N ARG A 106 -2.52 -17.28 1.38
CA ARG A 106 -2.32 -17.79 0.02
C ARG A 106 -0.86 -17.80 -0.39
N TRP A 107 -0.17 -16.69 -0.14
CA TRP A 107 1.26 -16.58 -0.41
C TRP A 107 2.07 -17.59 0.40
N TYR A 108 1.67 -17.87 1.65
CA TYR A 108 2.27 -18.93 2.45
C TYR A 108 2.11 -20.31 1.79
N ARG A 109 0.91 -20.66 1.28
CA ARG A 109 0.68 -21.93 0.56
C ARG A 109 1.55 -22.02 -0.70
N GLU A 110 1.61 -20.94 -1.48
CA GLU A 110 2.43 -20.83 -2.71
C GLU A 110 3.92 -21.06 -2.40
N VAL A 111 4.49 -20.35 -1.41
CA VAL A 111 5.92 -20.46 -1.07
C VAL A 111 6.28 -21.81 -0.45
N MET A 112 5.34 -22.43 0.28
CA MET A 112 5.56 -23.73 0.92
C MET A 112 5.28 -24.92 -0.01
N ASN A 113 5.00 -24.69 -1.31
CA ASN A 113 4.59 -25.71 -2.28
C ASN A 113 3.42 -26.58 -1.79
N GLN A 114 2.54 -26.02 -0.96
CA GLN A 114 1.29 -26.67 -0.54
C GLN A 114 0.24 -26.43 -1.62
N HIS A 115 0.48 -26.96 -2.82
CA HIS A 115 -0.61 -27.15 -3.77
C HIS A 115 -1.57 -28.17 -3.15
N PRO A 116 -2.88 -27.90 -3.07
CA PRO A 116 -3.83 -28.98 -2.88
C PRO A 116 -3.55 -29.96 -4.01
N LYS A 117 -3.21 -31.22 -3.68
CA LYS A 117 -3.17 -32.27 -4.68
C LYS A 117 -4.57 -32.32 -5.29
N THR A 118 -4.75 -31.74 -6.47
CA THR A 118 -5.91 -32.01 -7.31
C THR A 118 -5.93 -33.51 -7.50
N GLY A 119 -6.96 -34.15 -6.97
CA GLY A 119 -7.16 -35.59 -7.08
C GLY A 119 -7.14 -36.00 -8.55
N SER A 120 -6.39 -37.08 -8.81
CA SER A 120 -6.51 -37.92 -10.00
C SER A 120 -7.91 -38.51 -10.11
#